data_AF-A0A6I3KV11-F1
#
_entry.id   AF-A0A6I3KV11-F1
#
_cell.length_a   1.000
_cell.length_b   1.000
_cell.length_c   1.000
_cell.angle_alpha   90.00
_cell.angle_beta   90.00
_cell.angle_gamma   90.00
#
_symmetry.space_group_name_H-M   'P 1'
#
loop_
_entity.id
_entity.type
_entity.pdbx_description
1 polymer ?
#
loop_
_entity_poly.entity_id
_entity_poly.type
_entity_poly.pdbx_seq_one_letter_code
_entity_poly.pdbx_strand_id
1 'polypeptide(L)'
;MLMHHGIGLDRFNTLPRRRAIHALYECCCNVTWAQKIADGRPYPGHSALQTAAAAELHALSAIDLERVFDSCAHQWVSPRTVEELAPIVRARLTDMLGPEEGYPDY
;
A
#
# COMPACT_ATOMS: atom_id res chain seq x y z
N MET A 1 -9.97 -4.28 9.02
CA MET A 1 -8.83 -4.77 9.83
C MET A 1 -7.73 -5.10 8.84
N LEU A 2 -6.59 -4.39 8.84
CA LEU A 2 -5.41 -4.87 8.11
C LEU A 2 -4.88 -6.08 8.90
N MET A 3 -4.63 -7.20 8.23
CA MET A 3 -4.07 -8.39 8.88
C MET A 3 -2.53 -8.31 8.99
N HIS A 4 -1.91 -7.32 8.33
CA HIS A 4 -0.48 -7.11 8.29
C HIS A 4 -0.07 -5.75 8.87
N HIS A 5 -0.36 -5.46 10.14
CA HIS A 5 0.19 -4.28 10.83
C HIS A 5 1.61 -4.56 11.35
N GLY A 6 2.48 -3.56 11.23
CA GLY A 6 3.80 -3.56 11.86
C GLY A 6 4.78 -4.63 11.38
N ILE A 7 4.70 -5.10 10.12
CA ILE A 7 5.56 -6.20 9.66
C ILE A 7 7.03 -5.80 9.51
N GLY A 8 7.33 -4.51 9.32
CA GLY A 8 8.66 -3.99 9.00
C GLY A 8 9.03 -4.12 7.53
N LEU A 9 9.84 -3.19 7.02
CA LEU A 9 10.28 -3.18 5.62
C LEU A 9 11.16 -4.39 5.27
N ASP A 10 12.08 -4.79 6.15
CA ASP A 10 12.96 -5.94 5.89
C ASP A 10 12.19 -7.25 5.76
N ARG A 11 11.20 -7.45 6.64
CA ARG A 11 10.28 -8.59 6.53
C ARG A 11 9.44 -8.48 5.27
N PHE A 12 8.90 -7.30 4.96
CA PHE A 12 8.14 -7.08 3.74
C PHE A 12 8.96 -7.44 2.49
N ASN A 13 10.24 -7.03 2.42
CA ASN A 13 11.15 -7.35 1.32
C ASN A 13 11.39 -8.86 1.14
N THR A 14 11.32 -9.64 2.23
CA THR A 14 11.58 -11.09 2.23
C THR A 14 10.30 -11.95 2.14
N LEU A 15 9.11 -11.35 2.25
CA LEU A 15 7.85 -12.10 2.17
C LEU A 15 7.71 -12.85 0.84
N PRO A 16 7.10 -14.05 0.84
CA PRO A 16 6.65 -14.69 -0.39
C PRO A 16 5.76 -13.74 -1.19
N ARG A 17 5.92 -13.71 -2.52
CA ARG A 17 5.18 -12.81 -3.43
C ARG A 17 3.69 -12.74 -3.11
N ARG A 18 3.03 -13.88 -2.91
CA ARG A 18 1.60 -13.95 -2.57
C ARG A 18 1.25 -13.21 -1.27
N ARG A 19 2.09 -13.29 -0.23
CA ARG A 19 1.87 -12.60 1.04
C ARG A 19 2.11 -11.10 0.92
N ALA A 20 3.10 -10.69 0.14
CA ALA A 20 3.34 -9.27 -0.13
C ALA A 20 2.19 -8.63 -0.92
N ILE A 21 1.70 -9.33 -1.95
CA ILE A 21 0.50 -8.89 -2.70
C ILE A 21 -0.69 -8.77 -1.76
N HIS A 22 -0.90 -9.74 -0.86
CA HIS A 22 -2.02 -9.70 0.09
C HIS A 22 -1.94 -8.47 1.01
N ALA A 23 -0.77 -8.21 1.61
CA ALA A 23 -0.55 -7.06 2.47
C ALA A 23 -0.78 -5.72 1.73
N LEU A 24 -0.30 -5.61 0.49
CA LEU A 24 -0.51 -4.43 -0.35
C LEU A 24 -1.98 -4.28 -0.80
N TYR A 25 -2.65 -5.39 -1.09
CA TYR A 25 -4.06 -5.38 -1.45
C TYR A 25 -4.93 -4.83 -0.32
N GLU A 26 -4.61 -5.12 0.94
CA GLU A 26 -5.30 -4.51 2.09
C GLU A 26 -5.12 -2.97 2.17
N CYS A 27 -4.05 -2.43 1.58
CA CYS A 27 -3.79 -1.00 1.55
C CYS A 27 -4.60 -0.26 0.49
N CYS A 28 -4.66 -0.80 -0.74
CA CYS A 28 -5.20 -0.10 -1.93
C CYS A 28 -6.38 -0.83 -2.61
N CYS A 29 -6.75 -2.03 -2.18
CA CYS A 29 -7.84 -2.83 -2.76
C CYS A 29 -7.74 -3.06 -4.27
N ASN A 30 -6.53 -2.93 -4.84
CA ASN A 30 -6.25 -3.13 -6.26
C ASN A 30 -5.16 -4.18 -6.43
N VAL A 31 -5.51 -5.28 -7.11
CA VAL A 31 -4.60 -6.41 -7.30
C VAL A 31 -3.47 -6.06 -8.26
N THR A 32 -3.74 -5.31 -9.33
CA THR A 32 -2.73 -4.91 -10.33
C THR A 32 -1.67 -4.02 -9.69
N TRP A 33 -2.09 -3.02 -8.93
CA TRP A 33 -1.20 -2.16 -8.15
C TRP A 33 -0.39 -2.98 -7.14
N ALA A 34 -1.06 -3.86 -6.37
CA ALA A 34 -0.40 -4.69 -5.36
C ALA A 34 0.64 -5.64 -5.96
N GLN A 35 0.38 -6.20 -7.15
CA GLN A 35 1.33 -7.04 -7.88
C GLN A 35 2.56 -6.25 -8.29
N LYS A 36 2.39 -5.07 -8.90
CA LYS A 36 3.51 -4.24 -9.34
C LYS A 36 4.42 -3.82 -8.18
N ILE A 37 3.82 -3.38 -7.07
CA ILE A 37 4.61 -3.00 -5.88
C ILE A 37 5.27 -4.23 -5.23
N ALA A 38 4.60 -5.39 -5.21
CA ALA A 38 5.24 -6.62 -4.70
C ALA A 38 6.41 -7.09 -5.58
N ASP A 39 6.33 -6.86 -6.88
CA ASP A 39 7.35 -7.26 -7.86
C ASP A 39 8.52 -6.26 -7.94
N GLY A 40 8.34 -5.03 -7.44
CA GLY A 40 9.40 -4.02 -7.33
C GLY A 40 10.33 -4.18 -6.12
N ARG A 41 10.09 -5.17 -5.25
CA ARG A 41 10.95 -5.48 -4.10
C ARG A 41 12.31 -6.04 -4.57
N PRO A 42 13.40 -5.82 -3.82
CA PRO A 42 13.46 -5.15 -2.52
C PRO A 42 13.50 -3.62 -2.61
N TYR A 43 12.85 -2.94 -1.66
CA TYR A 43 12.93 -1.49 -1.51
C TYR A 43 13.99 -1.10 -0.47
N PRO A 44 14.82 -0.07 -0.72
CA PRO A 44 15.89 0.34 0.19
C PRO A 44 15.43 1.13 1.42
N GLY A 45 14.15 1.54 1.48
CA GLY A 45 13.59 2.34 2.58
C GLY A 45 12.11 2.60 2.40
N HIS A 46 11.44 3.14 3.43
CA HIS A 46 10.02 3.45 3.34
C HIS A 46 9.72 4.50 2.26
N SER A 47 10.60 5.48 2.09
CA SER A 47 10.47 6.53 1.07
C SER A 47 10.47 5.96 -0.37
N ALA A 48 11.29 4.95 -0.64
CA ALA A 48 11.36 4.31 -1.95
C ALA A 48 10.08 3.52 -2.26
N LEU A 49 9.57 2.78 -1.27
CA LEU A 49 8.30 2.07 -1.39
C LEU A 49 7.14 3.05 -1.59
N GLN A 50 7.07 4.12 -0.79
CA GLN A 50 6.01 5.13 -0.89
C GLN A 50 6.04 5.87 -2.23
N THR A 51 7.25 6.19 -2.74
CA THR A 51 7.41 6.80 -4.06
C THR A 51 6.91 5.88 -5.17
N ALA A 52 7.29 4.59 -5.14
CA ALA A 52 6.82 3.61 -6.11
C ALA A 52 5.29 3.43 -6.04
N ALA A 53 4.75 3.33 -4.83
CA ALA A 53 3.32 3.26 -4.57
C ALA A 53 2.54 4.43 -5.17
N ALA A 54 3.00 5.66 -4.94
CA ALA A 54 2.37 6.87 -5.47
C ALA A 54 2.47 6.93 -7.00
N ALA A 55 3.64 6.62 -7.57
CA ALA A 55 3.81 6.58 -9.03
C ALA A 55 2.86 5.58 -9.69
N GLU A 56 2.70 4.39 -9.11
CA GLU A 56 1.77 3.39 -9.64
C GLU A 56 0.30 3.77 -9.44
N LEU A 57 -0.06 4.51 -8.39
CA LEU A 57 -1.40 5.08 -8.24
C LEU A 57 -1.71 6.09 -9.36
N HIS A 58 -0.76 6.96 -9.70
CA HIS A 58 -0.91 7.90 -10.83
C HIS A 58 -0.96 7.21 -12.19
N ALA A 59 -0.40 6.00 -12.30
CA ALA A 59 -0.44 5.18 -13.51
C ALA A 59 -1.72 4.34 -13.64
N LEU A 60 -2.58 4.28 -12.62
CA LEU A 60 -3.84 3.53 -12.69
C LEU A 60 -4.80 4.18 -13.70
N SER A 61 -5.55 3.33 -14.40
CA SER A 61 -6.65 3.79 -15.24
C SER A 61 -7.79 4.35 -14.40
N ALA A 62 -8.63 5.22 -14.97
CA ALA A 62 -9.82 5.75 -14.28
C ALA A 62 -10.77 4.62 -13.80
N ILE A 63 -10.89 3.55 -14.58
CA ILE A 63 -11.72 2.37 -14.25
C ILE A 63 -11.15 1.64 -13.02
N ASP A 64 -9.83 1.47 -12.97
CA ASP A 64 -9.18 0.84 -11.82
C ASP A 64 -9.26 1.72 -10.58
N LEU A 65 -9.20 3.04 -10.74
CA LEU A 65 -9.35 4.00 -9.67
C LEU A 65 -10.76 3.99 -9.07
N GLU A 66 -11.80 3.91 -9.89
CA GLU A 66 -13.19 3.77 -9.43
C GLU A 66 -13.40 2.49 -8.63
N ARG A 67 -12.84 1.37 -9.09
CA ARG A 67 -12.86 0.10 -8.34
C ARG A 67 -12.19 0.20 -6.99
N VAL A 68 -11.11 0.96 -6.89
CA VAL A 68 -10.46 1.24 -5.61
C VAL A 68 -11.40 2.02 -4.70
N PHE A 69 -12.06 3.07 -5.18
CA PHE A 69 -12.99 3.84 -4.36
C PHE A 69 -14.16 2.99 -3.85
N ASP A 70 -14.73 2.14 -4.70
CA ASP A 70 -15.85 1.28 -4.29
C ASP A 70 -15.44 0.19 -3.30
N SER A 71 -14.17 -0.24 -3.32
CA SER A 71 -13.67 -1.36 -2.49
C SER A 71 -12.96 -0.91 -1.21
N CYS A 72 -12.15 0.14 -1.29
CA CYS A 72 -11.29 0.62 -0.20
C CYS A 72 -11.94 1.66 0.69
N ALA A 73 -13.03 2.25 0.24
CA ALA A 73 -13.72 3.32 0.93
C ALA A 73 -15.12 2.86 1.31
N HIS A 74 -15.25 2.16 2.44
CA HIS A 74 -16.51 2.16 3.20
C HIS A 74 -16.86 3.59 3.70
N GLN A 75 -15.93 4.53 3.56
CA GLN A 75 -16.03 5.93 3.91
C GLN A 75 -16.19 6.76 2.63
N TRP A 76 -17.13 7.69 2.60
CA TRP A 76 -17.37 8.54 1.43
C TRP A 76 -16.15 9.43 1.17
N VAL A 77 -15.38 9.14 0.13
CA VAL A 77 -14.32 10.03 -0.37
C VAL A 77 -14.87 10.85 -1.53
N SER A 78 -14.89 12.16 -1.36
CA SER A 78 -15.26 13.12 -2.41
C SER A 78 -14.29 14.30 -2.33
N PRO A 79 -13.59 14.64 -3.42
CA PRO A 79 -13.69 14.08 -4.77
C PRO A 79 -12.96 12.73 -4.94
N ARG A 80 -13.38 11.90 -5.91
CA ARG A 80 -12.78 10.58 -6.21
C ARG A 80 -11.53 10.72 -7.09
N THR A 81 -10.47 11.35 -6.57
CA THR A 81 -9.24 11.61 -7.31
C THR A 81 -8.02 10.90 -6.71
N VAL A 82 -6.96 10.73 -7.51
CA VAL A 82 -5.71 10.10 -7.04
C VAL A 82 -5.10 10.89 -5.89
N GLU A 83 -5.24 12.22 -5.91
CA GLU A 83 -4.74 13.14 -4.88
C GLU A 83 -5.36 12.87 -3.50
N GLU A 84 -6.63 12.44 -3.45
CA GLU A 84 -7.31 12.06 -2.20
C GLU A 84 -7.01 10.62 -1.79
N LEU A 85 -6.79 9.72 -2.75
CA LEU A 85 -6.46 8.33 -2.48
C LEU A 85 -5.01 8.14 -1.99
N ALA A 86 -4.07 8.89 -2.56
CA ALA A 86 -2.64 8.80 -2.25
C ALA A 86 -2.33 8.93 -0.74
N PRO A 87 -2.85 9.91 0.01
CA PRO A 87 -2.60 10.01 1.45
C PRO A 87 -3.21 8.83 2.24
N ILE A 88 -4.35 8.28 1.82
CA ILE A 88 -4.99 7.12 2.46
C ILE A 88 -4.12 5.87 2.28
N VAL A 89 -3.69 5.61 1.05
CA VAL A 89 -2.82 4.46 0.74
C VAL A 89 -1.47 4.61 1.45
N ARG A 90 -0.90 5.82 1.48
CA ARG A 90 0.34 6.11 2.22
C ARG A 90 0.18 5.82 3.71
N ALA A 91 -0.89 6.28 4.34
CA ALA A 91 -1.14 6.02 5.76
C ALA A 91 -1.26 4.52 6.06
N ARG A 92 -1.98 3.78 5.21
CA ARG A 92 -2.11 2.31 5.34
C ARG A 92 -0.78 1.58 5.13
N LEU A 93 0.06 2.05 4.20
CA LEU A 93 1.41 1.50 4.01
C LEU A 93 2.29 1.75 5.25
N THR A 94 2.24 2.95 5.83
CA THR A 94 2.96 3.26 7.07
C THR A 94 2.50 2.36 8.21
N ASP A 95 1.20 2.15 8.36
CA ASP A 95 0.63 1.29 9.40
C ASP A 95 0.93 -0.20 9.17
N MET A 96 0.92 -0.63 7.91
CA MET A 96 1.32 -1.98 7.50
C MET A 96 2.79 -2.26 7.84
N LEU A 97 3.68 -1.32 7.53
CA LEU A 97 5.12 -1.48 7.74
C LEU A 97 5.50 -1.25 9.20
N GLY A 98 4.79 -0.38 9.92
CA GLY A 98 5.17 0.08 11.25
C GLY A 98 6.29 1.13 11.21
N PRO A 99 6.76 1.58 12.38
CA PRO A 99 7.86 2.54 12.49
C PRO A 99 9.16 1.99 11.88
N GLU A 100 9.91 2.87 11.22
CA GLU A 100 11.20 2.54 10.57
C GLU A 100 12.26 2.08 11.58
N GLU A 101 12.13 2.52 12.83
CA GLU A 101 12.99 2.15 13.97
C GLU A 101 12.55 0.84 14.66
N GLY A 102 11.45 0.22 14.22
CA GLY A 102 10.81 -0.90 14.91
C GLY A 102 9.90 -0.45 16.06
N TYR A 103 8.99 -1.33 16.49
CA TYR A 103 8.21 -1.04 17.70
C TYR A 103 9.14 -1.15 18.91
N PRO A 104 9.07 -0.21 19.89
CA PRO A 104 9.88 -0.31 21.09
C PRO A 104 9.59 -1.65 21.79
N ASP A 105 10.66 -2.40 22.11
CA ASP A 105 10.58 -3.58 22.96
C ASP A 105 10.10 -3.13 24.35
N TYR A 106 8.83 -3.38 24.68
CA TYR A 106 8.27 -3.22 26.02
C TYR A 106 8.28 -4.54 26.77
#